data_AF-A0A2L0U0C1-F1
#
_entry.id   AF-A0A2L0U0C1-F1
#
_cell.length_a   1.000
_cell.length_b   1.000
_cell.length_c   1.000
_cell.angle_alpha   90.00
_cell.angle_beta   90.00
_cell.angle_gamma   90.00
#
_symmetry.space_group_name_H-M   'P 1'
#
loop_
_entity.id
_entity.type
_entity.pdbx_description
1 polymer ?
#
loop_
_entity_poly.entity_id
_entity_poly.type
_entity_poly.pdbx_seq_one_letter_code
_entity_poly.pdbx_strand_id
1 'polypeptide(L)'
;MAFRTDWLKKEGLAPERLAVIRAKGDSMEPTISNNDIILVNLCNGDALRDGLYVLRIGDSLLVKRLQFDVLGGIKVISDNPGYETQVVTKDQRADVHIVGRVAWAGKKF
;
A
#
# COMPACT_ATOMS: atom_id res chain seq x y z
N MET A 1 -20.05 2.55 -3.36
CA MET A 1 -19.48 3.09 -2.10
C MET A 1 -19.24 4.56 -2.31
N ALA A 2 -19.84 5.41 -1.48
CA ALA A 2 -19.51 6.83 -1.43
C ALA A 2 -18.85 7.09 -0.08
N PHE A 3 -17.59 7.50 -0.08
CA PHE A 3 -16.92 7.95 1.15
C PHE A 3 -17.45 9.33 1.48
N ARG A 4 -17.97 9.52 2.71
CA ARG A 4 -18.41 10.85 3.16
C ARG A 4 -17.20 11.78 3.24
N THR A 5 -17.33 12.99 2.71
CA THR A 5 -16.27 14.01 2.72
C THR A 5 -15.78 14.33 4.13
N ASP A 6 -16.66 14.28 5.13
CA ASP A 6 -16.32 14.52 6.54
C ASP A 6 -15.34 13.46 7.09
N TRP A 7 -15.51 12.20 6.69
CA TRP A 7 -14.61 11.12 7.10
C TRP A 7 -13.25 11.28 6.42
N LEU A 8 -13.22 11.60 5.12
CA LEU A 8 -11.98 11.86 4.40
C LEU A 8 -11.17 12.99 5.06
N LYS A 9 -11.83 14.10 5.40
CA LYS A 9 -11.18 15.22 6.11
C LYS A 9 -10.63 14.80 7.48
N LYS A 10 -11.39 14.02 8.25
CA LYS A 10 -10.95 13.51 9.57
C LYS A 10 -9.70 12.65 9.47
N GLU A 11 -9.60 11.83 8.42
CA GLU A 11 -8.43 10.98 8.15
C GLU A 11 -7.28 11.73 7.45
N GLY A 12 -7.42 13.04 7.21
CA GLY A 12 -6.42 13.86 6.52
C GLY A 12 -6.29 13.53 5.03
N LEU A 13 -7.33 12.94 4.43
CA LEU A 13 -7.35 12.51 3.04
C LEU A 13 -7.94 13.60 2.13
N ALA A 14 -7.17 14.00 1.13
CA ALA A 14 -7.60 14.91 0.08
C ALA A 14 -8.25 14.11 -1.07
N PRO A 15 -9.54 14.31 -1.40
CA PRO A 15 -10.24 13.53 -2.43
C PRO A 15 -9.52 13.48 -3.78
N GLU A 16 -8.89 14.56 -4.19
CA GLU A 16 -8.10 14.69 -5.42
C GLU A 16 -6.80 13.86 -5.43
N ARG A 17 -6.40 13.31 -4.28
CA ARG A 17 -5.24 12.43 -4.11
C ARG A 17 -5.63 10.99 -3.77
N LEU A 18 -6.90 10.65 -3.92
CA LEU A 18 -7.38 9.30 -3.68
C LEU A 18 -7.52 8.53 -4.99
N ALA A 19 -7.08 7.28 -4.95
CA ALA A 19 -7.31 6.30 -6.00
C ALA A 19 -8.01 5.07 -5.41
N VAL A 20 -8.84 4.43 -6.22
CA VAL A 20 -9.46 3.16 -5.87
C VAL A 20 -8.91 2.08 -6.80
N ILE A 21 -8.39 1.01 -6.22
CA ILE A 21 -7.91 -0.16 -6.96
C ILE A 21 -8.63 -1.42 -6.48
N ARG A 22 -8.57 -2.46 -7.29
CA ARG A 22 -9.06 -3.79 -6.92
C ARG A 22 -7.87 -4.71 -6.64
N ALA A 23 -7.89 -5.38 -5.50
CA ALA A 23 -6.91 -6.40 -5.16
C ALA A 23 -7.01 -7.60 -6.12
N LYS A 24 -5.87 -8.12 -6.55
CA LYS A 24 -5.77 -9.35 -7.34
C LYS A 24 -4.74 -10.29 -6.71
N GLY A 25 -5.11 -11.55 -6.56
CA GLY A 25 -4.28 -12.57 -5.92
C GLY A 25 -4.46 -12.61 -4.40
N ASP A 26 -3.62 -13.40 -3.75
CA ASP A 26 -3.76 -13.80 -2.34
C ASP A 26 -2.56 -13.40 -1.47
N SER A 27 -1.58 -12.68 -2.03
CA SER A 27 -0.32 -12.37 -1.31
C SER A 27 -0.51 -11.49 -0.07
N MET A 28 -1.67 -10.86 0.07
CA MET A 28 -2.01 -10.03 1.23
C MET A 28 -3.09 -10.65 2.10
N GLU A 29 -3.46 -11.92 1.88
CA GLU A 29 -4.38 -12.60 2.79
C GLU A 29 -3.72 -12.84 4.16
N PRO A 30 -4.47 -12.73 5.27
CA PRO A 30 -5.92 -12.49 5.34
C PRO A 30 -6.32 -11.00 5.33
N THR A 31 -5.36 -10.07 5.34
CA THR A 31 -5.62 -8.63 5.50
C THR A 31 -6.36 -8.02 4.31
N ILE A 32 -6.03 -8.45 3.09
CA ILE A 32 -6.68 -8.03 1.85
C ILE A 32 -6.91 -9.29 1.00
N SER A 33 -8.18 -9.62 0.77
CA SER A 33 -8.56 -10.75 -0.06
C SER A 33 -8.58 -10.38 -1.54
N ASN A 34 -8.47 -11.40 -2.39
CA ASN A 34 -8.71 -11.25 -3.82
C ASN A 34 -10.08 -10.58 -4.08
N ASN A 35 -10.12 -9.64 -5.02
CA ASN A 35 -11.25 -8.79 -5.38
C ASN A 35 -11.68 -7.70 -4.37
N ASP A 36 -11.01 -7.56 -3.23
CA ASP A 36 -11.28 -6.45 -2.32
C ASP A 36 -11.03 -5.09 -2.98
N ILE A 37 -11.80 -4.09 -2.56
CA ILE A 37 -11.64 -2.71 -2.98
C ILE A 37 -10.70 -2.02 -2.02
N ILE A 38 -9.67 -1.36 -2.55
CA ILE A 38 -8.65 -0.68 -1.78
C ILE A 38 -8.72 0.82 -2.11
N LEU A 39 -8.84 1.64 -1.07
CA LEU A 39 -8.66 3.08 -1.15
C LEU A 39 -7.19 3.41 -0.87
N VAL A 40 -6.57 4.12 -1.80
CA VAL A 40 -5.16 4.47 -1.77
C VAL A 40 -5.04 5.99 -1.70
N ASN A 41 -4.28 6.47 -0.72
CA ASN A 41 -3.84 7.86 -0.66
C ASN A 41 -2.50 7.98 -1.40
N LEU A 42 -2.49 8.69 -2.52
CA LEU A 42 -1.31 8.87 -3.36
C LEU A 42 -0.26 9.70 -2.61
N CYS A 43 0.98 9.21 -2.58
CA CYS A 43 2.06 9.87 -1.85
C CYS A 43 2.45 11.18 -2.55
N ASN A 44 2.58 12.27 -1.78
CA ASN A 44 3.03 13.56 -2.30
C ASN A 44 4.08 14.20 -1.38
N GLY A 45 5.23 13.54 -1.21
CA GLY A 45 6.32 14.01 -0.35
C GLY A 45 6.11 13.78 1.15
N ASP A 46 5.08 13.01 1.52
CA ASP A 46 4.83 12.66 2.91
C ASP A 46 5.94 11.78 3.49
N ALA A 47 6.21 11.96 4.78
CA ALA A 47 7.16 11.11 5.50
C ALA A 47 6.69 9.64 5.47
N LEU A 48 7.55 8.77 4.95
CA LEU A 48 7.29 7.34 4.90
C LEU A 48 7.35 6.74 6.32
N ARG A 49 6.44 5.81 6.56
CA ARG A 49 6.29 5.08 7.82
C ARG A 49 5.75 3.68 7.57
N ASP A 50 5.85 2.81 8.55
CA ASP A 50 5.35 1.45 8.43
C ASP A 50 3.85 1.41 8.06
N GLY A 51 3.48 0.43 7.24
CA GLY A 51 2.10 0.23 6.82
C GLY A 51 1.95 -0.46 5.48
N LEU A 52 0.73 -0.44 4.95
CA LEU A 52 0.40 -1.02 3.66
C LEU A 52 0.55 0.02 2.56
N TYR A 53 1.25 -0.34 1.48
CA TYR A 53 1.53 0.52 0.35
C TYR A 53 1.24 -0.18 -0.97
N VAL A 54 0.93 0.65 -1.97
CA VAL A 54 0.94 0.26 -3.37
C VAL A 54 2.31 0.60 -3.93
N LEU A 55 3.00 -0.42 -4.43
CA LEU A 55 4.30 -0.32 -5.07
C LEU A 55 4.13 -0.53 -6.56
N ARG A 56 4.94 0.16 -7.36
CA ARG A 56 5.16 -0.15 -8.78
C ARG A 56 6.53 -0.78 -8.92
N ILE A 57 6.57 -1.96 -9.54
CA ILE A 57 7.80 -2.66 -9.91
C ILE A 57 7.66 -3.02 -11.38
N GLY A 58 8.47 -2.39 -12.24
CA GLY A 58 8.25 -2.40 -13.69
C GLY A 58 6.84 -1.92 -14.04
N ASP A 59 6.10 -2.74 -14.78
CA ASP A 59 4.71 -2.45 -15.19
C ASP A 59 3.64 -2.98 -14.20
N SER A 60 4.07 -3.63 -13.11
CA SER A 60 3.15 -4.25 -12.16
C SER A 60 2.90 -3.37 -10.94
N LEU A 61 1.64 -3.33 -10.49
CA LEU A 61 1.24 -2.75 -9.21
C LEU A 61 1.04 -3.84 -8.18
N LEU A 62 1.69 -3.70 -7.02
CA LEU A 62 1.65 -4.67 -5.93
C LEU A 62 1.24 -3.98 -4.64
N VAL A 63 0.41 -4.64 -3.85
CA VAL A 63 0.12 -4.21 -2.48
C VAL A 63 0.99 -5.01 -1.55
N LYS A 64 1.77 -4.33 -0.71
CA LYS A 64 2.69 -4.94 0.26
C LYS A 64 2.73 -4.14 1.55
N ARG A 65 3.11 -4.80 2.63
CA ARG A 65 3.46 -4.15 3.89
C ARG A 65 4.91 -3.70 3.83
N LEU A 66 5.15 -2.41 4.05
CA LEU A 66 6.49 -1.88 4.22
C LEU A 66 6.80 -1.71 5.70
N GLN A 67 8.00 -2.17 6.07
CA GLN A 67 8.64 -1.81 7.34
C GLN A 67 9.97 -1.13 7.03
N PHE A 68 10.17 0.06 7.58
CA PHE A 68 11.38 0.85 7.37
C PHE A 68 12.35 0.59 8.52
N ASP A 69 13.60 0.29 8.21
CA ASP A 69 14.64 0.16 9.23
C ASP A 69 15.28 1.53 9.55
N VAL A 70 15.99 1.58 10.68
CA VAL A 70 16.69 2.79 11.15
C VAL A 70 17.91 3.17 10.31
N LEU A 71 18.39 2.26 9.46
CA LEU A 71 19.55 2.46 8.58
C LEU A 71 19.14 2.88 7.15
N GLY A 72 17.83 2.98 6.87
CA GLY A 72 17.26 3.44 5.61
C GLY A 72 16.88 2.33 4.61
N GLY A 73 16.98 1.06 5.00
CA GLY A 73 16.45 -0.08 4.25
C GLY A 73 14.95 -0.30 4.48
N ILE A 74 14.37 -1.16 3.66
CA ILE A 74 12.94 -1.43 3.59
C ILE A 74 12.72 -2.94 3.52
N LYS A 75 11.87 -3.47 4.39
CA LYS A 75 11.31 -4.82 4.21
C LYS A 75 9.99 -4.71 3.47
N VAL A 76 9.88 -5.44 2.37
CA VAL A 76 8.67 -5.59 1.56
C VAL A 76 8.05 -6.93 1.90
N ILE A 77 6.95 -6.89 2.65
CA ILE A 77 6.35 -8.04 3.30
C ILE A 77 4.98 -8.33 2.66
N SER A 78 4.74 -9.61 2.40
CA SER A 78 3.43 -10.16 2.10
C SER A 78 2.80 -10.59 3.41
N ASP A 79 1.53 -10.23 3.67
CA ASP A 79 0.86 -10.69 4.91
C ASP A 79 0.55 -12.20 4.84
N ASN A 80 0.50 -12.77 3.64
CA ASN A 80 0.39 -14.20 3.41
C ASN A 80 1.75 -14.89 3.64
N PRO A 81 1.87 -15.81 4.63
CA PRO A 81 3.12 -16.51 4.95
C PRO A 81 3.68 -17.39 3.82
N GLY A 82 2.87 -17.74 2.83
CA GLY A 82 3.32 -18.50 1.65
C GLY A 82 4.24 -17.71 0.72
N TYR A 83 4.46 -16.43 0.99
CA TYR A 83 5.31 -15.54 0.19
C TYR A 83 6.51 -15.05 1.00
N GLU A 84 7.69 -15.06 0.40
CA GLU A 84 8.90 -14.59 1.06
C GLU A 84 8.92 -13.08 1.26
N THR A 85 9.57 -12.65 2.34
CA THR A 85 9.86 -11.24 2.60
C THR A 85 11.09 -10.81 1.81
N GLN A 86 10.97 -9.70 1.07
CA GLN A 86 12.09 -9.12 0.34
C GLN A 86 12.71 -7.99 1.15
N VAL A 87 14.04 -7.95 1.21
CA VAL A 87 14.79 -6.89 1.88
C VAL A 87 15.44 -6.01 0.82
N VAL A 88 15.06 -4.75 0.81
CA VAL A 88 15.60 -3.73 -0.09
C VAL A 88 16.54 -2.87 0.72
N THR A 89 17.82 -2.91 0.38
CA THR A 89 18.83 -2.08 1.03
C THR A 89 18.65 -0.61 0.64
N LYS A 90 19.30 0.29 1.38
CA LYS A 90 19.27 1.73 1.09
C LYS A 90 19.70 2.04 -0.35
N ASP A 91 20.68 1.32 -0.88
CA ASP A 91 21.22 1.52 -2.22
C ASP A 91 20.28 1.00 -3.33
N GLN A 92 19.45 0.01 -3.03
CA GLN A 92 18.46 -0.57 -3.96
C GLN A 92 17.11 0.15 -3.92
N ARG A 93 16.96 1.17 -3.07
CA ARG A 93 15.69 1.87 -2.85
C ARG A 93 15.16 2.56 -4.11
N ALA A 94 16.05 2.91 -5.04
CA ALA A 94 15.69 3.50 -6.32
C ALA A 94 14.77 2.60 -7.17
N ASP A 95 14.83 1.28 -6.97
CA ASP A 95 14.04 0.31 -7.73
C ASP A 95 12.60 0.15 -7.20
N VAL A 96 12.30 0.72 -6.03
CA VAL A 96 10.97 0.63 -5.39
C VAL A 96 10.23 1.94 -5.55
N HIS A 97 9.29 1.97 -6.49
CA HIS A 97 8.42 3.12 -6.70
C HIS A 97 7.17 3.01 -5.82
N ILE A 98 7.10 3.82 -4.76
CA ILE A 98 5.91 3.90 -3.91
C ILE A 98 4.88 4.80 -4.60
N VAL A 99 3.71 4.24 -4.93
CA VAL A 99 2.60 4.96 -5.56
C VAL A 99 1.75 5.68 -4.51
N GLY A 100 1.48 5.00 -3.40
CA GLY A 100 0.61 5.53 -2.35
C GLY A 100 0.45 4.57 -1.19
N ARG A 101 -0.12 5.08 -0.10
CA ARG A 101 -0.43 4.31 1.10
C ARG A 101 -1.87 3.83 1.06
N VAL A 102 -2.11 2.60 1.48
CA VAL A 102 -3.48 2.11 1.68
C VAL A 102 -4.11 2.86 2.85
N ALA A 103 -5.23 3.51 2.57
CA ALA A 103 -6.04 4.21 3.56
C ALA A 103 -7.15 3.29 4.10
N TRP A 104 -7.70 2.42 3.25
CA TRP A 104 -8.77 1.50 3.61
C TRP A 104 -8.80 0.31 2.64
N ALA A 105 -9.23 -0.85 3.12
CA ALA A 105 -9.54 -2.01 2.30
C ALA A 105 -10.82 -2.68 2.79
N GLY A 106 -11.62 -3.21 1.87
CA GLY A 106 -12.79 -3.99 2.26
C GLY A 106 -13.48 -4.71 1.12
N LYS A 107 -14.36 -5.61 1.54
CA LYS A 107 -14.99 -6.62 0.68
C LYS A 107 -16.31 -6.11 0.11
N LYS A 108 -16.57 -6.47 -1.15
CA LYS A 108 -17.88 -6.29 -1.79
C LYS A 108 -18.65 -7.61 -1.68
N PHE A 109 -19.85 -7.57 -1.10
CA PHE A 109 -20.82 -8.67 -1.13
C PHE A 109 -21.76 -8.51 -2.34
#